data_AF-A0A934LIR9-F1
#
_entry.id   AF-A0A934LIR9-F1
#
_cell.length_a   1.000
_cell.length_b   1.000
_cell.length_c   1.000
_cell.angle_alpha   90.00
_cell.angle_beta   90.00
_cell.angle_gamma   90.00
#
_symmetry.space_group_name_H-M   'P 1'
#
loop_
_entity.id
_entity.type
_entity.pdbx_description
1 polymer ?
#
loop_
_entity_poly.entity_id
_entity_poly.type
_entity_poly.pdbx_seq_one_letter_code
_entity_poly.pdbx_strand_id
1 'polypeptide(L)'
;MKREPLQLRLLNRAIEEHPDAAVNYVLRGEYWLMADNQQAAQADFEQAIELGSAELEASDWGYLQQALIDRARQGLRQTGTGYF
;
A
#
# COMPACT_ATOMS: atom_id res chain seq x y z
N MET A 1 24.29 -7.63 -12.98
CA MET A 1 22.93 -7.95 -12.51
C MET A 1 22.64 -7.08 -11.29
N LYS A 2 21.75 -6.09 -11.39
CA LYS A 2 21.37 -5.28 -10.22
C LYS A 2 20.60 -6.21 -9.28
N ARG A 3 21.13 -6.45 -8.08
CA ARG A 3 20.42 -7.24 -7.06
C ARG A 3 19.26 -6.38 -6.56
N GLU A 4 18.08 -6.97 -6.51
CA GLU A 4 16.93 -6.35 -5.87
C GLU A 4 17.25 -6.07 -4.39
N PRO A 5 16.93 -4.87 -3.86
CA PRO A 5 17.11 -4.58 -2.45
C PRO A 5 16.35 -5.58 -1.57
N LEU A 6 16.97 -6.02 -0.47
CA LEU A 6 16.39 -6.99 0.45
C LEU A 6 14.97 -6.59 0.90
N GLN A 7 14.78 -5.30 1.16
CA GLN A 7 13.49 -4.74 1.60
C GLN A 7 12.38 -4.98 0.57
N LEU A 8 12.63 -4.64 -0.70
CA LEU A 8 11.65 -4.84 -1.77
C LEU A 8 11.31 -6.32 -1.94
N ARG A 9 12.31 -7.20 -1.88
CA ARG A 9 12.10 -8.65 -1.97
C ARG A 9 11.21 -9.18 -0.85
N LEU A 10 11.39 -8.70 0.38
CA LEU A 10 10.54 -9.08 1.52
C LEU A 10 9.10 -8.59 1.35
N LEU A 11 8.93 -7.35 0.86
CA LEU A 11 7.62 -6.77 0.59
C LEU A 11 6.87 -7.52 -0.53
N ASN A 12 7.57 -7.91 -1.60
CA ASN A 12 7.00 -8.73 -2.66
C ASN A 12 6.54 -10.09 -2.13
N ARG A 13 7.38 -10.75 -1.32
CA ARG A 13 7.03 -12.02 -0.70
C ARG A 13 5.82 -11.91 0.24
N ALA A 14 5.70 -10.82 1.01
CA ALA A 14 4.54 -10.60 1.87
C ALA A 14 3.23 -10.55 1.07
N ILE A 15 3.27 -9.90 -0.11
CA ILE A 15 2.13 -9.86 -1.04
C ILE A 15 1.85 -11.23 -1.67
N GLU A 16 2.89 -12.00 -2.00
CA GLU A 16 2.71 -13.37 -2.51
C GLU A 16 2.04 -14.30 -1.47
N GLU A 17 2.42 -14.16 -0.19
CA GLU A 17 1.87 -14.98 0.90
C GLU A 17 0.46 -14.50 1.32
N HIS A 18 0.21 -13.20 1.29
CA HIS A 18 -1.03 -12.56 1.71
C HIS A 18 -1.44 -11.44 0.73
N PRO A 19 -2.03 -11.80 -0.43
CA PRO A 19 -2.35 -10.86 -1.50
C PRO A 19 -3.59 -10.00 -1.22
N ASP A 20 -4.38 -10.36 -0.21
CA ASP A 20 -5.59 -9.65 0.22
C ASP A 20 -5.33 -8.68 1.38
N ALA A 21 -4.16 -8.78 2.04
CA ALA A 21 -3.82 -7.93 3.16
C ALA A 21 -3.42 -6.51 2.70
N ALA A 22 -4.33 -5.55 2.89
CA ALA A 22 -4.14 -4.14 2.51
C ALA A 22 -2.82 -3.53 3.03
N VAL A 23 -2.39 -3.92 4.22
CA VAL A 23 -1.13 -3.45 4.85
C VAL A 23 0.10 -3.73 4.00
N ASN A 24 0.14 -4.85 3.27
CA ASN A 24 1.31 -5.23 2.47
C ASN A 24 1.54 -4.24 1.33
N TYR A 25 0.45 -3.77 0.73
CA TYR A 25 0.47 -2.75 -0.31
C TYR A 25 0.79 -1.36 0.26
N VAL A 26 0.26 -1.00 1.44
CA VAL A 26 0.68 0.25 2.12
C VAL A 26 2.20 0.30 2.32
N LEU A 27 2.78 -0.77 2.87
CA LEU A 27 4.21 -0.82 3.17
C LEU A 27 5.07 -0.80 1.90
N ARG A 28 4.63 -1.46 0.82
CA ARG A 28 5.36 -1.43 -0.45
C ARG A 28 5.20 -0.09 -1.17
N GLY A 29 4.03 0.54 -1.10
CA GLY A 29 3.81 1.88 -1.62
C GLY A 29 4.72 2.92 -0.96
N GLU A 30 4.90 2.85 0.37
CA GLU A 30 5.84 3.72 1.09
C GLU A 30 7.30 3.48 0.69
N TYR A 31 7.68 2.22 0.50
CA TYR A 31 9.00 1.89 -0.03
C TYR A 31 9.22 2.53 -1.41
N TRP A 32 8.22 2.48 -2.29
CA TRP A 32 8.30 3.11 -3.60
C TRP A 32 8.34 4.64 -3.54
N LEU A 33 7.61 5.27 -2.62
CA LEU A 33 7.75 6.70 -2.35
C LEU A 33 9.17 7.07 -1.95
N MET A 34 9.78 6.32 -1.04
CA MET A 34 11.17 6.55 -0.62
C MET A 34 12.17 6.33 -1.75
N ALA A 35 11.83 5.48 -2.72
CA ALA A 35 12.62 5.21 -3.92
C ALA A 35 12.33 6.19 -5.08
N ASP A 36 11.51 7.23 -4.85
CA ASP A 36 11.05 8.21 -5.85
C ASP A 36 10.31 7.60 -7.05
N ASN A 37 9.75 6.39 -6.87
CA ASN A 37 8.94 5.71 -7.86
C ASN A 37 7.45 5.97 -7.59
N GLN A 38 7.00 7.18 -7.94
CA GLN A 38 5.63 7.64 -7.67
C GLN A 38 4.56 6.76 -8.33
N GLN A 39 4.82 6.22 -9.52
CA GLN A 39 3.87 5.37 -10.25
C GLN A 39 3.65 4.03 -9.53
N ALA A 40 4.73 3.37 -9.10
CA ALA A 40 4.61 2.12 -8.36
C ALA A 40 4.00 2.34 -6.97
N ALA A 41 4.35 3.46 -6.32
CA ALA A 41 3.74 3.85 -5.05
C ALA A 41 2.24 4.07 -5.18
N GLN A 42 1.80 4.80 -6.22
CA GLN A 42 0.40 5.09 -6.48
C GLN A 42 -0.41 3.79 -6.65
N ALA A 43 0.07 2.88 -7.51
CA ALA A 43 -0.60 1.60 -7.75
C ALA A 43 -0.77 0.78 -6.46
N ASP A 44 0.26 0.73 -5.61
CA ASP A 44 0.19 0.03 -4.34
C ASP A 44 -0.80 0.70 -3.36
N PHE A 45 -0.82 2.04 -3.28
CA PHE A 45 -1.78 2.71 -2.39
C PHE A 45 -3.23 2.59 -2.88
N GLU A 46 -3.47 2.61 -4.19
CA GLU A 46 -4.80 2.36 -4.76
C GLU A 46 -5.28 0.94 -4.41
N GLN A 47 -4.41 -0.06 -4.57
CA GLN A 47 -4.73 -1.44 -4.20
C GLN A 47 -4.99 -1.59 -2.69
N ALA A 48 -4.22 -0.91 -1.84
CA ALA A 48 -4.43 -0.90 -0.40
C ALA A 48 -5.80 -0.32 -0.01
N ILE A 49 -6.26 0.73 -0.69
CA ILE A 49 -7.58 1.33 -0.45
C ILE A 49 -8.69 0.38 -0.87
N GLU A 50 -8.56 -0.27 -2.03
CA GLU A 50 -9.55 -1.24 -2.52
C GLU A 50 -9.72 -2.41 -1.52
N LEU A 51 -8.61 -3.04 -1.14
CA LEU A 51 -8.61 -4.16 -0.20
C LEU A 51 -9.07 -3.74 1.19
N GLY A 52 -8.55 -2.62 1.70
CA GLY A 52 -8.91 -2.10 3.01
C GLY A 52 -10.39 -1.74 3.10
N SER A 53 -10.99 -1.23 2.01
CA SER A 53 -12.43 -0.90 1.97
C SER A 53 -13.28 -2.17 2.01
N ALA A 54 -12.90 -3.20 1.26
CA ALA A 54 -13.57 -4.50 1.30
C ALA A 54 -13.49 -5.14 2.70
N GLU A 55 -12.33 -5.10 3.36
CA GLU A 55 -12.17 -5.61 4.73
C GLU A 55 -12.88 -4.74 5.78
N LEU A 56 -12.94 -3.43 5.59
CA LEU A 56 -13.64 -2.49 6.47
C LEU A 56 -15.14 -2.82 6.51
N GLU A 57 -15.75 -3.05 5.35
CA GLU A 57 -17.17 -3.43 5.23
C GLU A 57 -17.48 -4.77 5.91
N ALA A 58 -16.50 -5.69 5.97
CA ALA A 58 -16.63 -7.01 6.56
C ALA A 58 -16.30 -7.07 8.07
N SER A 59 -15.83 -5.97 8.68
CA SER A 59 -15.32 -5.95 10.06
C SER A 59 -16.31 -5.31 11.04
N ASP A 60 -16.48 -5.92 12.22
CA ASP A 60 -17.33 -5.38 13.30
C ASP A 60 -16.86 -3.99 13.80
N TRP A 61 -15.55 -3.72 13.76
CA TRP A 61 -14.98 -2.48 14.30
C TRP A 61 -14.18 -1.67 13.29
N GLY A 62 -13.56 -2.31 12.30
CA GLY A 62 -12.99 -1.61 11.13
C GLY A 62 -11.81 -0.65 11.36
N TYR A 63 -11.45 -0.30 12.60
CA TYR A 63 -10.50 0.78 12.90
C TYR A 63 -9.10 0.54 12.33
N LEU A 64 -8.65 -0.72 12.26
CA LEU A 64 -7.38 -1.06 11.62
C LEU A 64 -7.43 -0.76 10.12
N GLN A 65 -8.52 -1.16 9.46
CA GLN A 65 -8.69 -0.96 8.03
C GLN A 65 -8.88 0.50 7.67
N GLN A 66 -9.64 1.24 8.49
CA GLN A 66 -9.74 2.68 8.35
C GLN A 66 -8.37 3.36 8.47
N ALA A 67 -7.55 2.96 9.44
CA ALA A 67 -6.19 3.49 9.59
C ALA A 67 -5.28 3.17 8.39
N LEU A 68 -5.39 1.97 7.80
CA LEU A 68 -4.64 1.60 6.60
C LEU A 68 -5.10 2.39 5.38
N ILE A 69 -6.42 2.57 5.19
CA ILE A 69 -6.98 3.40 4.14
C ILE A 69 -6.50 4.85 4.28
N ASP A 70 -6.52 5.42 5.48
CA ASP A 70 -6.10 6.79 5.71
C ASP A 70 -4.60 6.99 5.45
N ARG A 71 -3.78 6.00 5.81
CA ARG A 71 -2.35 5.96 5.50
C ARG A 71 -2.10 5.85 4.00
N ALA A 72 -2.83 4.99 3.28
CA ALA A 72 -2.74 4.87 1.83
C ALA A 72 -3.15 6.18 1.12
N ARG A 73 -4.23 6.82 1.56
CA ARG A 73 -4.66 8.14 1.06
C ARG A 73 -3.60 9.22 1.29
N GLN A 74 -2.91 9.19 2.43
CA GLN A 74 -1.77 10.08 2.67
C GLN A 74 -0.63 9.82 1.69
N GLY A 75 -0.32 8.55 1.44
CA GLY A 75 0.65 8.14 0.43
C GLY A 75 0.30 8.66 -0.97
N LEU A 76 -0.95 8.52 -1.41
CA LEU A 76 -1.42 9.05 -2.70
C LEU A 76 -1.26 10.56 -2.83
N ARG A 77 -1.54 11.32 -1.76
CA ARG A 77 -1.29 12.77 -1.79
C ARG A 77 0.18 13.11 -2.00
N GLN A 78 1.10 12.22 -1.60
CA GLN A 78 2.54 12.38 -1.77
C GLN A 78 3.04 11.92 -3.15
N THR A 79 2.30 11.07 -3.88
CA THR A 79 2.67 10.64 -5.23
C THR A 79 2.42 11.71 -6.31
N GLY A 80 1.90 12.88 -5.93
CA GLY A 80 1.73 14.03 -6.84
C GLY A 80 0.34 14.17 -7.45
N THR A 81 -0.60 13.28 -7.15
CA THR A 81 -2.01 13.41 -7.53
C THR A 81 -2.82 14.04 -6.41
N GLY A 82 -2.78 15.37 -6.35
CA GLY A 82 -3.80 16.15 -5.67
C GLY A 82 -5.08 16.17 -6.51
N TYR A 83 -5.87 15.11 -6.47
CA TYR A 83 -7.27 15.21 -6.89
C TYR A 83 -8.12 15.42 -5.63
N PHE A 84 -8.46 16.70 -5.43
CA PHE A 84 -9.56 17.18 -4.61
C PHE A 84 -10.88 16.98 -5.36
#